data_AF-A0A6F8Y7N1-F1
#
_entry.id   AF-A0A6F8Y7N1-F1
#
_cell.length_a   1.000
_cell.length_b   1.000
_cell.length_c   1.000
_cell.angle_alpha   90.00
_cell.angle_beta   90.00
_cell.angle_gamma   90.00
#
_symmetry.space_group_name_H-M   'P 1'
#
loop_
_entity.id
_entity.type
_entity.pdbx_description
1 polymer ?
#
loop_
_entity_poly.entity_id
_entity_poly.type
_entity_poly.pdbx_seq_one_letter_code
_entity_poly.pdbx_strand_id
1 'polypeptide(L)'
;MTDFPWPRGSATGIGSLPGTDIAEAQKIVLGELPDLPHLPELPARGPGADIIGRGAAFLVELPVELYAARWRVAARPGRDHRRALDLLERDLDQMTEQAGEFGGTFKVQAAGPLTLAASIDLALGGRILRDHGRYAT
;
A
#
# COMPACT_ATOMS: atom_id res chain seq x y z
N MET A 1 -11.56 -19.84 18.61
CA MET A 1 -10.86 -19.50 17.35
C MET A 1 -11.89 -18.85 16.46
N THR A 2 -11.69 -17.59 16.08
CA THR A 2 -12.52 -16.94 15.06
C THR A 2 -12.33 -17.71 13.75
N ASP A 3 -13.41 -18.26 13.20
CA ASP A 3 -13.34 -18.78 11.84
C ASP A 3 -13.15 -17.60 10.89
N PHE A 4 -12.14 -17.72 10.03
CA PHE A 4 -11.86 -16.70 9.02
C PHE A 4 -12.90 -16.79 7.89
N PRO A 5 -13.20 -15.67 7.19
CA PRO A 5 -14.14 -15.65 6.08
C PRO A 5 -13.59 -16.29 4.78
N TRP A 6 -12.47 -17.01 4.86
CA TRP A 6 -11.86 -17.76 3.77
C TRP A 6 -11.60 -19.21 4.21
N PRO A 7 -11.50 -20.18 3.28
CA PRO A 7 -11.26 -21.58 3.61
C PRO A 7 -9.99 -21.81 4.45
N ARG A 8 -9.96 -22.91 5.19
CA ARG A 8 -8.74 -23.32 5.90
C ARG A 8 -7.70 -23.77 4.88
N GLY A 9 -6.45 -23.33 5.08
CA GLY A 9 -5.35 -23.66 4.18
C GLY A 9 -5.19 -22.74 2.97
N SER A 10 -6.01 -21.69 2.84
CA SER A 10 -5.86 -20.70 1.76
C SER A 10 -4.52 -19.97 1.83
N ALA A 11 -3.94 -19.72 0.65
CA ALA A 11 -2.70 -18.94 0.47
C ALA A 11 -3.01 -17.54 -0.08
N THR A 12 -2.12 -16.58 0.16
CA THR A 12 -2.24 -15.22 -0.36
C THR A 12 -0.86 -14.52 -0.40
N GLY A 13 -0.73 -13.42 -1.15
CA GLY A 13 0.55 -12.70 -1.31
C GLY A 13 0.84 -11.70 -0.20
N ILE A 14 2.05 -11.67 0.35
CA ILE A 14 2.40 -10.84 1.53
C ILE A 14 3.14 -9.54 1.21
N GLY A 15 3.46 -9.28 -0.05
CA GLY A 15 4.32 -8.15 -0.41
C GLY A 15 4.22 -7.74 -1.87
N SER A 16 5.08 -6.82 -2.25
CA SER A 16 5.13 -6.22 -3.57
C SER A 16 5.51 -7.23 -4.65
N LEU A 17 4.91 -7.09 -5.83
CA LEU A 17 5.29 -7.82 -7.03
C LEU A 17 6.23 -6.97 -7.92
N PRO A 18 7.10 -7.60 -8.72
CA PRO A 18 7.91 -6.90 -9.69
C PRO A 18 7.09 -6.42 -10.89
N GLY A 19 7.65 -5.50 -11.66
CA GLY A 19 7.05 -5.02 -12.90
C GLY A 19 6.09 -3.84 -12.73
N THR A 20 5.47 -3.44 -13.83
CA THR A 20 4.65 -2.22 -13.91
C THR A 20 3.24 -2.44 -14.45
N ASP A 21 2.95 -3.66 -14.92
CA ASP A 21 1.66 -4.01 -15.50
C ASP A 21 0.72 -4.56 -14.42
N ILE A 22 -0.21 -3.71 -13.99
CA ILE A 22 -1.19 -4.09 -12.96
C ILE A 22 -2.23 -5.08 -13.49
N ALA A 23 -2.52 -5.07 -14.80
CA ALA A 23 -3.48 -5.99 -15.40
C ALA A 23 -2.95 -7.42 -15.38
N GLU A 24 -1.69 -7.61 -15.76
CA GLU A 24 -1.07 -8.93 -15.71
C GLU A 24 -0.87 -9.41 -14.27
N ALA A 25 -0.47 -8.52 -13.36
CA ALA A 25 -0.35 -8.88 -11.94
C ALA A 25 -1.67 -9.35 -11.32
N GLN A 26 -2.79 -8.68 -11.63
CA GLN A 26 -4.12 -9.04 -11.15
C GLN A 26 -4.60 -10.38 -11.71
N LYS A 27 -4.38 -10.64 -13.02
CA LYS A 27 -4.67 -11.95 -13.64
C LYS A 27 -3.90 -13.08 -12.94
N ILE A 28 -2.62 -12.88 -12.66
CA ILE A 28 -1.80 -13.86 -11.93
C ILE A 28 -2.41 -14.11 -10.55
N VAL A 29 -2.74 -13.06 -9.79
CA VAL A 29 -3.30 -13.23 -8.45
C VAL A 29 -4.65 -13.96 -8.47
N LEU A 30 -5.53 -13.62 -9.40
CA LEU A 30 -6.82 -14.31 -9.55
C LEU A 30 -6.66 -15.78 -9.95
N GLY A 31 -5.67 -16.09 -10.81
CA GLY A 31 -5.41 -17.46 -11.26
C GLY A 31 -4.72 -18.34 -10.22
N GLU A 32 -3.76 -17.80 -9.47
CA GLU A 32 -2.91 -18.56 -8.55
C GLU A 32 -3.44 -18.61 -7.11
N LEU A 33 -4.28 -17.65 -6.71
CA LEU A 33 -4.77 -17.51 -5.33
C LEU A 33 -6.31 -17.45 -5.29
N PRO A 34 -7.04 -18.45 -5.82
CA PRO A 34 -8.49 -18.38 -6.01
C PRO A 34 -9.29 -18.28 -4.69
N ASP A 35 -8.75 -18.81 -3.59
CA ASP A 35 -9.45 -18.79 -2.29
C ASP A 35 -9.30 -17.47 -1.53
N LEU A 36 -8.21 -16.73 -1.75
CA LEU A 36 -7.90 -15.48 -1.07
C LEU A 36 -7.03 -14.54 -1.95
N PRO A 37 -7.59 -14.08 -3.09
CA PRO A 37 -6.91 -13.13 -3.96
C PRO A 37 -6.71 -11.81 -3.23
N HIS A 38 -5.72 -11.03 -3.68
CA HIS A 38 -5.35 -9.78 -3.04
C HIS A 38 -5.10 -8.68 -4.07
N LEU A 39 -5.21 -7.42 -3.65
CA LEU A 39 -4.83 -6.31 -4.51
C LEU A 39 -3.29 -6.29 -4.65
N PRO A 40 -2.73 -6.48 -5.87
CA PRO A 40 -1.30 -6.44 -6.05
C PRO A 40 -0.74 -5.04 -5.79
N GLU A 41 0.49 -4.99 -5.28
CA GLU A 41 1.26 -3.75 -5.14
C GLU A 41 2.46 -3.80 -6.10
N LEU A 42 2.62 -2.78 -6.93
CA LEU A 42 3.67 -2.69 -7.96
C LEU A 42 4.50 -1.41 -7.82
N PRO A 43 5.50 -1.37 -6.91
CA PRO A 43 6.29 -0.18 -6.60
C PRO A 43 7.01 0.43 -7.81
N ALA A 44 7.35 -0.38 -8.82
CA ALA A 44 8.02 0.12 -10.03
C ALA A 44 7.14 1.06 -10.88
N ARG A 45 5.82 1.15 -10.61
CA ARG A 45 4.92 2.16 -11.22
C ARG A 45 5.16 3.58 -10.67
N GLY A 46 6.03 3.70 -9.67
CA GLY A 46 6.51 4.97 -9.14
C GLY A 46 5.78 5.41 -7.86
N PRO A 47 6.02 6.66 -7.43
CA PRO A 47 5.52 7.16 -6.14
C PRO A 47 4.01 7.02 -5.99
N GLY A 48 3.58 6.45 -4.86
CA GLY A 48 2.17 6.19 -4.55
C GLY A 48 1.75 4.75 -4.87
N ALA A 49 2.48 4.05 -5.74
CA ALA A 49 2.30 2.62 -5.97
C ALA A 49 3.12 1.75 -5.00
N ASP A 50 4.10 2.34 -4.31
CA ASP A 50 4.86 1.71 -3.23
C ASP A 50 4.05 1.60 -1.93
N ILE A 51 4.43 0.63 -1.07
CA ILE A 51 3.74 0.35 0.21
C ILE A 51 3.58 1.57 1.13
N ILE A 52 4.54 2.50 1.10
CA ILE A 52 4.49 3.70 1.96
C ILE A 52 3.56 4.73 1.37
N GLY A 53 3.69 5.05 0.08
CA GLY A 53 2.79 5.98 -0.60
C GLY A 53 1.33 5.50 -0.56
N ARG A 54 1.09 4.22 -0.83
CA ARG A 54 -0.24 3.61 -0.76
C ARG A 54 -0.77 3.56 0.66
N GLY A 55 0.05 3.17 1.64
CA GLY A 55 -0.34 3.16 3.05
C GLY A 55 -0.67 4.57 3.57
N ALA A 56 0.10 5.58 3.15
CA ALA A 56 -0.11 6.96 3.54
C ALA A 56 -1.38 7.59 2.94
N ALA A 57 -1.93 7.02 1.86
CA ALA A 57 -3.20 7.44 1.30
C ALA A 57 -4.38 7.22 2.28
N PHE A 58 -4.27 6.26 3.20
CA PHE A 58 -5.28 5.98 4.22
C PHE A 58 -5.18 6.89 5.45
N LEU A 59 -4.14 7.72 5.56
CA LEU A 59 -3.91 8.56 6.73
C LEU A 59 -4.81 9.81 6.68
N VAL A 60 -5.88 9.78 7.46
CA VAL A 60 -6.79 10.92 7.66
C VAL A 60 -6.06 12.02 8.41
N GLU A 61 -6.21 13.27 7.95
CA GLU A 61 -5.61 14.48 8.55
C GLU A 61 -4.08 14.51 8.64
N LEU A 62 -3.38 13.55 8.03
CA LEU A 62 -1.92 13.50 7.99
C LEU A 62 -1.42 13.36 6.54
N PRO A 63 -1.55 14.41 5.72
CA PRO A 63 -1.13 14.36 4.33
C PRO A 63 0.37 14.18 4.23
N VAL A 64 0.83 13.50 3.17
CA VAL A 64 2.25 13.31 2.87
C VAL A 64 2.61 13.84 1.49
N GLU A 65 3.89 14.16 1.32
CA GLU A 65 4.48 14.51 0.02
C GLU A 65 5.82 13.82 -0.16
N LEU A 66 6.23 13.64 -1.41
CA LEU A 66 7.52 13.10 -1.76
C LEU A 66 8.53 14.24 -1.91
N TYR A 67 9.56 14.24 -1.09
CA TYR A 67 10.64 15.21 -1.14
C TYR A 67 12.00 14.50 -1.09
N ALA A 68 12.86 14.77 -2.07
CA ALA A 68 14.18 14.14 -2.19
C ALA A 68 14.12 12.60 -2.08
N ALA A 69 13.17 11.99 -2.80
CA ALA A 69 12.90 10.54 -2.79
C ALA A 69 12.50 9.95 -1.43
N ARG A 70 12.04 10.78 -0.49
CA ARG A 70 11.54 10.36 0.82
C ARG A 70 10.14 10.91 1.06
N TRP A 71 9.29 10.10 1.68
CA TRP A 71 7.98 10.53 2.14
C TRP A 71 8.13 11.38 3.38
N ARG A 72 7.46 12.53 3.42
CA ARG A 72 7.38 13.38 4.62
C ARG A 72 5.97 13.89 4.86
N VAL A 73 5.68 14.25 6.10
CA VAL A 73 4.44 14.95 6.45
C VAL A 73 4.37 16.28 5.71
N ALA A 74 3.23 16.54 5.08
CA ALA A 74 2.91 17.79 4.42
C ALA A 74 1.99 18.65 5.31
N ALA A 75 1.99 19.97 5.09
CA ALA A 75 1.08 20.86 5.79
C ALA A 75 -0.37 20.78 5.28
N ARG A 76 -0.56 20.31 4.04
CA ARG A 76 -1.86 20.21 3.37
C ARG A 76 -1.86 19.11 2.30
N PRO A 77 -3.02 18.52 1.95
CA PRO A 77 -3.11 17.53 0.88
C PRO A 77 -2.54 18.04 -0.45
N GLY A 78 -1.50 17.36 -0.93
CA GLY A 78 -0.72 17.74 -2.10
C GLY A 78 -0.95 16.87 -3.33
N ARG A 79 -0.12 17.07 -4.34
CA ARG A 79 -0.13 16.29 -5.59
C ARG A 79 0.16 14.82 -5.34
N ASP A 80 1.11 14.50 -4.48
CA ASP A 80 1.52 13.11 -4.25
C ASP A 80 0.46 12.31 -3.49
N HIS A 81 -0.22 12.92 -2.52
CA HIS A 81 -1.35 12.31 -1.84
C HIS A 81 -2.50 11.99 -2.82
N ARG A 82 -2.89 12.96 -3.67
CA ARG A 82 -3.89 12.71 -4.73
C ARG A 82 -3.44 11.62 -5.69
N ARG A 83 -2.18 11.64 -6.12
CA ARG A 83 -1.63 10.62 -7.00
C ARG A 83 -1.72 9.22 -6.39
N ALA A 84 -1.44 9.06 -5.10
CA ALA A 84 -1.53 7.77 -4.42
C ALA A 84 -2.97 7.26 -4.36
N LEU A 85 -3.93 8.14 -4.07
CA LEU A 85 -5.36 7.83 -4.11
C LEU A 85 -5.82 7.45 -5.53
N ASP A 86 -5.49 8.26 -6.54
CA ASP A 86 -5.83 8.00 -7.94
C ASP A 86 -5.26 6.65 -8.43
N LEU A 87 -4.04 6.28 -8.00
CA LEU A 87 -3.44 4.99 -8.33
C LEU A 87 -4.18 3.83 -7.64
N LEU A 88 -4.54 3.99 -6.37
CA LEU A 88 -5.28 2.97 -5.64
C LEU A 88 -6.68 2.75 -6.22
N GLU A 89 -7.39 3.83 -6.54
CA GLU A 89 -8.71 3.81 -7.16
C GLU A 89 -8.67 3.08 -8.50
N ARG A 90 -7.75 3.45 -9.40
CA ARG A 90 -7.59 2.78 -10.70
C ARG A 90 -7.26 1.29 -10.58
N ASP A 91 -6.44 0.91 -9.60
CA ASP A 91 -6.10 -0.48 -9.39
C ASP A 91 -7.31 -1.28 -8.89
N LEU A 92 -8.14 -0.68 -8.02
CA LEU A 92 -9.39 -1.29 -7.55
C LEU A 92 -10.46 -1.37 -8.64
N ASP A 93 -10.62 -0.33 -9.46
CA ASP A 93 -11.54 -0.34 -10.60
C ASP A 93 -11.15 -1.45 -11.58
N GLN A 94 -9.87 -1.53 -11.93
CA GLN A 94 -9.40 -2.57 -12.83
C GLN A 94 -9.52 -3.98 -12.24
N MET A 95 -9.28 -4.13 -10.93
CA MET A 95 -9.50 -5.40 -10.24
C MET A 95 -10.99 -5.80 -10.29
N THR A 96 -11.89 -4.84 -10.12
CA THR A 96 -13.34 -5.06 -10.17
C THR A 96 -13.75 -5.59 -11.55
N GLU A 97 -13.23 -4.99 -12.61
CA GLU A 97 -13.46 -5.45 -13.99
C GLU A 97 -12.90 -6.86 -14.22
N GLN A 98 -11.66 -7.11 -13.80
CA GLN A 98 -11.01 -8.41 -14.03
C GLN A 98 -11.60 -9.55 -13.21
N ALA A 99 -12.04 -9.28 -11.97
CA ALA A 99 -12.57 -10.28 -11.08
C ALA A 99 -13.96 -10.78 -11.52
N GLY A 100 -14.66 -10.02 -12.38
CA GLY A 100 -15.96 -10.40 -12.93
C GLY A 100 -16.97 -10.73 -11.83
N GLU A 101 -17.42 -11.98 -11.78
CA GLU A 101 -18.42 -12.48 -10.82
C GLU A 101 -17.81 -13.00 -9.50
N PHE A 102 -16.53 -12.73 -9.22
CA PHE A 102 -15.90 -13.17 -7.98
C PHE A 102 -16.63 -12.63 -6.74
N GLY A 103 -17.29 -13.51 -6.00
CA GLY A 103 -18.02 -13.20 -4.77
C GLY A 103 -17.34 -13.67 -3.49
N GLY A 104 -16.06 -14.09 -3.57
CA GLY A 104 -15.30 -14.58 -2.43
C GLY A 104 -14.64 -13.47 -1.60
N THR A 105 -13.89 -13.86 -0.58
CA THR A 105 -13.13 -12.89 0.22
C THR A 105 -11.93 -12.37 -0.56
N PHE A 106 -11.82 -11.04 -0.65
CA PHE A 106 -10.73 -10.33 -1.29
C PHE A 106 -9.88 -9.58 -0.25
N LYS A 107 -8.55 -9.68 -0.36
CA LYS A 107 -7.63 -9.06 0.59
C LYS A 107 -7.07 -7.73 0.07
N VAL A 108 -7.22 -6.68 0.86
CA VAL A 108 -6.48 -5.42 0.70
C VAL A 108 -5.51 -5.28 1.87
N GLN A 109 -4.30 -4.77 1.61
CA GLN A 109 -3.26 -4.63 2.62
C GLN A 109 -2.60 -3.24 2.55
N ALA A 110 -2.10 -2.78 3.69
CA ALA A 110 -1.42 -1.51 3.85
C ALA A 110 -0.27 -1.64 4.87
N ALA A 111 0.73 -0.76 4.77
CA ALA A 111 1.77 -0.66 5.81
C ALA A 111 1.13 -0.33 7.17
N GLY A 112 1.54 -1.06 8.20
CA GLY A 112 1.09 -0.79 9.57
C GLY A 112 1.65 0.53 10.12
N PRO A 113 1.08 1.06 11.23
CA PRO A 113 1.45 2.36 11.77
C PRO A 113 2.94 2.53 12.09
N LEU A 114 3.60 1.49 12.61
CA LEU A 114 5.03 1.53 12.91
C LEU A 114 5.90 1.59 11.64
N THR A 115 5.51 0.87 10.59
CA THR A 115 6.23 0.90 9.31
C THR A 115 6.11 2.29 8.68
N LEU A 116 4.92 2.87 8.72
CA LEU A 116 4.68 4.24 8.24
C LEU A 116 5.47 5.27 9.05
N ALA A 117 5.40 5.23 10.39
CA ALA A 117 6.15 6.14 11.26
C ALA A 117 7.68 6.01 11.10
N ALA A 118 8.20 4.82 10.80
CA ALA A 118 9.62 4.61 10.56
C ALA A 118 10.09 5.08 9.17
N SER A 119 9.17 5.23 8.21
CA SER A 119 9.46 5.50 6.79
C SER A 119 9.13 6.94 6.38
N ILE A 120 8.27 7.62 7.12
CA ILE A 120 7.84 8.99 6.86
C ILE A 120 8.65 9.95 7.75
N ASP A 121 9.19 11.01 7.14
CA ASP A 121 9.88 12.09 7.82
C ASP A 121 8.92 13.20 8.28
N LEU A 122 9.34 13.95 9.30
CA LEU A 122 8.68 15.20 9.70
C LEU A 122 8.92 16.29 8.63
N ALA A 123 8.01 17.26 8.55
CA ALA A 123 8.10 18.38 7.60
C ALA A 123 9.42 19.16 7.72
N LEU A 124 9.94 19.32 8.94
CA LEU A 124 11.19 20.03 9.26
C LEU A 124 12.44 19.12 9.26
N GLY A 125 12.30 17.86 8.84
CA GLY A 125 13.39 16.88 8.77
C GLY A 125 13.46 15.89 9.94
N GLY A 126 14.09 14.75 9.65
CA GLY A 126 14.19 13.59 10.55
C GLY A 126 12.93 12.72 10.55
N ARG A 127 13.05 11.47 11.00
CA ARG A 127 11.94 10.50 11.01
C ARG A 127 10.87 10.83 12.05
N ILE A 128 9.62 10.44 11.79
CA ILE A 128 8.53 10.48 12.79
C ILE A 128 8.89 9.59 13.98
N LEU A 129 9.26 8.34 13.72
CA LEU A 129 9.79 7.46 14.76
C LEU A 129 11.26 7.80 15.02
N ARG A 130 11.57 8.23 16.24
CA ARG A 130 12.93 8.48 16.72
C ARG A 130 13.25 7.55 17.87
N ASP A 131 14.40 6.90 17.80
CA ASP A 131 14.95 6.18 18.94
C ASP A 131 15.54 7.18 19.96
N HIS A 132 15.18 7.05 21.23
CA HIS A 132 15.72 7.84 22.33
C HIS A 132 17.16 7.42 22.72
N GLY A 133 17.71 6.36 22.10
CA GLY A 133 18.95 5.70 22.51
C GLY A 133 20.29 6.26 22.01
N ARG A 134 20.35 7.36 21.25
CA ARG A 134 21.64 7.95 20.81
C ARG A 134 21.88 9.33 21.41
N TYR A 135 22.54 9.35 22.56
CA TYR A 135 23.42 10.46 22.90
C TYR A 135 24.58 10.44 21.91
N ALA A 136 24.71 11.47 21.09
CA ALA A 136 25.89 11.68 20.25
C ALA A 136 27.11 11.85 21.16
N THR A 137 28.15 11.06 20.91
CA THR A 137 29.54 11.36 21.31
C THR A 137 30.25 11.94 20.10
#